data_AF-A0A9P1JSP3-F1
#
_entry.id   AF-A0A9P1JSP3-F1
#
_cell.length_a   1.000
_cell.length_b   1.000
_cell.length_c   1.000
_cell.angle_alpha   90.00
_cell.angle_beta   90.00
_cell.angle_gamma   90.00
#
_symmetry.space_group_name_H-M   'P 1'
#
loop_
_entity.id
_entity.type
_entity.pdbx_description
1 polymer ?
#
loop_
_entity_poly.entity_id
_entity_poly.type
_entity_poly.pdbx_seq_one_letter_code
_entity_poly.pdbx_strand_id
1 'polypeptide(L)'
;MLGFAEVAEGDIRLTEPGRLFAEAGMDDRKALFAEHLVHFVPLAAHIDAALAERPDHRVPYAPFARELEAFMSEDYAEETLNAVTGWARYAELFTHDTEAGVFCREETE
;
A
#
# COMPACT_ATOMS: atom_id res chain seq x y z
N MET A 1 4.17 -4.04 10.89
CA MET A 1 5.16 -2.95 10.66
C MET A 1 5.82 -3.20 9.32
N LEU A 2 6.16 -2.16 8.55
CA LEU A 2 6.79 -2.26 7.22
C LEU A 2 8.27 -2.70 7.26
N GLY A 3 8.76 -3.26 8.37
CA GLY A 3 10.14 -3.73 8.48
C GLY A 3 11.23 -2.65 8.51
N PHE A 4 10.92 -1.36 8.55
CA PHE A 4 11.90 -0.26 8.62
C PHE A 4 12.41 0.04 10.04
N ALA A 5 11.64 -0.32 11.07
CA ALA A 5 12.05 -0.11 12.44
C ALA A 5 11.54 -1.26 13.30
N GLU A 6 12.35 -1.61 14.30
CA GLU A 6 12.00 -2.55 15.35
C GLU A 6 11.86 -1.79 16.66
N VAL A 7 10.79 -2.09 17.39
CA VAL A 7 10.54 -1.55 18.73
C VAL A 7 10.97 -2.61 19.73
N ALA A 8 11.98 -2.31 20.54
CA ALA A 8 12.48 -3.19 21.59
C ALA A 8 12.55 -2.42 22.91
N GLU A 9 11.76 -2.84 23.90
CA GLU A 9 11.80 -2.31 25.28
C GLU A 9 11.67 -0.78 25.41
N GLY A 10 10.94 -0.13 24.48
CA GLY A 10 10.72 1.32 24.46
C GLY A 10 11.71 2.11 23.61
N ASP A 11 12.78 1.47 23.11
CA ASP A 11 13.67 2.02 22.10
C ASP A 11 13.18 1.69 20.69
N ILE A 12 13.31 2.65 19.78
CA ILE A 12 13.10 2.45 18.34
C ILE A 12 14.47 2.32 17.68
N ARG A 13 14.75 1.17 17.04
CA ARG A 13 15.96 0.96 16.26
C ARG A 13 15.61 0.83 14.78
N LEU A 14 16.37 1.51 13.93
CA LEU A 14 16.26 1.30 12.48
C LEU A 14 16.80 -0.08 12.15
N THR A 15 16.05 -0.81 11.34
CA THR A 15 16.56 -2.01 10.66
C THR A 15 17.52 -1.59 9.56
N GLU A 16 18.20 -2.55 8.93
CA GLU A 16 19.04 -2.25 7.77
C GLU A 16 18.24 -1.57 6.62
N PRO A 17 17.06 -2.06 6.22
CA PRO A 17 16.17 -1.33 5.31
C PRO A 17 15.77 0.05 5.82
N GLY A 18 15.54 0.21 7.13
CA GLY A 18 15.24 1.51 7.73
C GLY A 18 16.36 2.53 7.59
N ARG A 19 17.60 2.07 7.72
CA ARG A 19 18.79 2.91 7.53
C ARG A 19 18.96 3.28 6.06
N LEU A 20 18.80 2.33 5.15
CA LEU A 20 18.81 2.59 3.70
C LEU A 20 17.73 3.61 3.32
N PHE A 21 16.52 3.44 3.84
CA PHE A 21 15.42 4.39 3.63
C PHE A 21 15.79 5.79 4.15
N ALA A 22 16.41 5.91 5.33
CA ALA A 22 16.78 7.20 5.90
C ALA A 22 17.89 7.93 5.11
N GLU A 23 18.83 7.19 4.51
CA GLU A 23 19.97 7.71 3.76
C GLU A 23 19.65 7.93 2.26
N ALA A 24 18.59 7.32 1.76
CA ALA A 24 18.22 7.31 0.34
C ALA A 24 17.67 8.64 -0.19
N GLY A 25 17.85 8.84 -1.50
CA GLY A 25 17.17 9.87 -2.27
C GLY A 25 15.65 9.63 -2.33
N MET A 26 14.89 10.60 -2.84
CA MET A 26 13.43 10.49 -2.90
C MET A 26 12.95 9.25 -3.66
N ASP A 27 13.50 9.01 -4.85
CA ASP A 27 13.03 7.93 -5.73
C ASP A 27 13.39 6.56 -5.14
N ASP A 28 14.63 6.40 -4.65
CA ASP A 28 15.08 5.19 -3.95
C ASP A 28 14.23 4.89 -2.70
N ARG A 29 13.80 5.92 -1.96
CA ARG A 29 12.87 5.75 -0.83
C ARG A 29 11.51 5.22 -1.26
N LYS A 30 10.94 5.78 -2.33
CA LYS A 30 9.64 5.33 -2.85
C LYS A 30 9.72 3.88 -3.33
N ALA A 31 10.77 3.53 -4.08
CA ALA A 31 11.01 2.17 -4.55
C ALA A 31 11.14 1.17 -3.39
N LEU A 32 11.97 1.49 -2.38
CA LEU A 32 12.14 0.65 -1.20
C LEU A 32 10.83 0.53 -0.38
N PHE A 33 10.07 1.63 -0.28
CA PHE A 33 8.77 1.61 0.38
C PHE A 33 7.75 0.75 -0.37
N ALA A 34 7.73 0.81 -1.70
CA ALA A 34 6.86 0.00 -2.54
C ALA A 34 7.10 -1.50 -2.33
N GLU A 35 8.37 -1.92 -2.37
CA GLU A 35 8.78 -3.30 -2.09
C GLU A 35 8.28 -3.76 -0.71
N HIS A 36 8.55 -2.95 0.32
CA HIS A 36 8.16 -3.26 1.68
C HIS A 36 6.64 -3.24 1.89
N LEU A 37 5.92 -2.35 1.21
CA LEU A 37 4.46 -2.27 1.28
C LEU A 37 3.82 -3.55 0.73
N VAL A 38 4.23 -4.00 -0.45
CA VAL A 38 3.73 -5.25 -1.04
C VAL A 38 4.17 -6.46 -0.21
N HIS A 39 5.37 -6.45 0.36
CA HIS A 39 5.86 -7.58 1.16
C HIS A 39 5.13 -7.73 2.52
N PHE A 40 4.89 -6.62 3.21
CA PHE A 40 4.42 -6.64 4.60
C PHE A 40 2.94 -6.30 4.79
N VAL A 41 2.25 -5.78 3.76
CA VAL A 41 0.82 -5.42 3.83
C VAL A 41 0.02 -6.27 2.83
N PRO A 42 -0.58 -7.39 3.27
CA PRO A 42 -1.30 -8.31 2.38
C PRO A 42 -2.39 -7.63 1.54
N LEU A 43 -3.09 -6.64 2.10
CA LEU A 43 -4.11 -5.88 1.36
C LEU A 43 -3.50 -5.10 0.19
N ALA A 44 -2.34 -4.47 0.37
CA ALA A 44 -1.66 -3.75 -0.70
C ALA A 44 -1.21 -4.73 -1.80
N ALA A 45 -0.62 -5.87 -1.41
CA ALA A 45 -0.22 -6.92 -2.34
C ALA A 45 -1.40 -7.48 -3.13
N HIS A 46 -2.54 -7.66 -2.47
CA HIS A 46 -3.74 -8.17 -3.11
C HIS A 46 -4.27 -7.21 -4.19
N ILE A 47 -4.32 -5.91 -3.90
CA ILE A 47 -4.76 -4.88 -4.86
C ILE A 47 -3.77 -4.76 -6.03
N ASP A 48 -2.46 -4.69 -5.75
CA ASP A 48 -1.43 -4.59 -6.80
C ASP A 48 -1.45 -5.79 -7.74
N ALA A 49 -1.58 -7.02 -7.20
CA ALA A 49 -1.71 -8.22 -8.00
C ALA A 49 -2.96 -8.20 -8.90
N ALA A 50 -4.11 -7.79 -8.35
CA ALA A 50 -5.35 -7.68 -9.11
C ALA A 50 -5.25 -6.65 -10.25
N LEU A 51 -4.54 -5.54 -10.04
CA LEU A 51 -4.26 -4.54 -11.06
C LEU A 51 -3.30 -5.06 -12.15
N ALA A 52 -2.29 -5.84 -11.77
CA ALA A 52 -1.33 -6.43 -12.69
C ALA A 52 -1.97 -7.46 -13.64
N GLU A 53 -3.02 -8.15 -13.20
CA GLU A 53 -3.77 -9.12 -14.00
C GLU A 53 -4.66 -8.47 -15.08
N ARG A 54 -4.96 -7.17 -14.99
CA ARG A 54 -5.88 -6.48 -15.90
C ARG A 54 -5.12 -5.71 -16.98
N PRO A 55 -5.49 -5.87 -18.27
CA PRO A 55 -4.84 -5.14 -19.37
C PRO A 55 -4.97 -3.61 -19.29
N ASP A 56 -6.03 -3.11 -18.68
CA ASP A 56 -6.27 -1.68 -18.47
C ASP A 56 -5.75 -1.21 -17.10
N HIS A 57 -5.17 -2.11 -16.29
CA HIS A 57 -4.70 -1.84 -14.94
C HIS A 57 -5.73 -1.14 -14.05
N ARG A 58 -7.01 -1.54 -14.20
CA ARG A 58 -8.11 -1.03 -13.39
C ARG A 58 -8.91 -2.18 -12.78
N VAL A 59 -9.26 -2.02 -11.50
CA VAL A 59 -10.14 -2.97 -10.81
C VAL A 59 -11.20 -2.23 -10.00
N PRO A 60 -12.45 -2.74 -9.93
CA PRO A 60 -13.47 -2.13 -9.08
C PRO A 60 -13.05 -2.10 -7.61
N TYR A 61 -13.37 -1.00 -6.91
CA TYR A 61 -13.12 -0.84 -5.47
C TYR A 61 -14.02 -1.76 -4.62
N ALA A 62 -15.30 -1.84 -4.99
CA ALA A 62 -16.34 -2.45 -4.15
C ALA A 62 -16.08 -3.91 -3.72
N PRO A 63 -15.51 -4.80 -4.54
CA PRO A 63 -15.15 -6.16 -4.10
C PRO A 63 -14.19 -6.18 -2.90
N PHE A 64 -13.17 -5.31 -2.88
CA PHE A 64 -12.20 -5.24 -1.78
C PHE A 64 -12.85 -4.72 -0.49
N ALA A 65 -13.71 -3.70 -0.60
CA ALA A 65 -14.47 -3.20 0.55
C ALA A 65 -15.37 -4.29 1.16
N ARG A 66 -16.13 -5.00 0.33
CA ARG A 66 -16.99 -6.10 0.77
C ARG A 66 -16.22 -7.25 1.42
N GLU A 67 -15.02 -7.54 0.92
CA GLU A 67 -14.17 -8.57 1.54
C GLU A 67 -13.75 -8.17 2.95
N LEU A 68 -13.38 -6.91 3.18
CA LEU A 68 -13.06 -6.40 4.51
C LEU A 68 -14.30 -6.35 5.41
N GLU A 69 -15.44 -5.91 4.90
CA GLU A 69 -16.74 -5.85 5.61
C GLU A 69 -17.20 -7.21 6.15
N ALA A 70 -16.70 -8.33 5.62
CA ALA A 70 -16.95 -9.65 6.19
C ALA A 70 -16.33 -9.83 7.60
N PHE A 71 -15.36 -8.98 7.97
CA PHE A 71 -14.60 -9.05 9.22
C PHE A 71 -14.66 -7.77 10.06
N MET A 72 -15.14 -6.65 9.52
CA MET A 72 -15.21 -5.35 10.19
C MET A 72 -16.42 -4.52 9.75
N SER A 73 -16.67 -3.37 10.41
CA SER A 73 -17.71 -2.43 9.95
C SER A 73 -17.35 -1.78 8.62
N GLU A 74 -18.36 -1.32 7.89
CA GLU A 74 -18.22 -0.56 6.64
C GLU A 74 -17.28 0.64 6.80
N ASP A 75 -17.51 1.49 7.82
CA ASP A 75 -16.64 2.63 8.11
C ASP A 75 -15.17 2.22 8.31
N TYR A 76 -14.91 1.10 8.99
CA TYR A 76 -13.55 0.64 9.25
C TYR A 76 -12.90 0.01 8.02
N ALA A 77 -13.69 -0.65 7.16
CA ALA A 77 -13.22 -1.13 5.87
C ALA A 77 -12.82 0.03 4.95
N GLU A 78 -13.64 1.09 4.91
CA GLU A 78 -13.33 2.31 4.16
C GLU A 78 -12.07 3.00 4.70
N GLU A 79 -11.96 3.20 6.02
CA GLU A 79 -10.76 3.77 6.64
C GLU A 79 -9.51 2.93 6.33
N THR A 80 -9.62 1.61 6.36
CA THR A 80 -8.53 0.69 6.04
C THR A 80 -8.09 0.80 4.57
N LEU A 81 -9.06 0.87 3.65
CA LEU A 81 -8.77 1.04 2.22
C LEU A 81 -8.19 2.42 1.92
N ASN A 82 -8.66 3.46 2.61
CA ASN A 82 -8.10 4.80 2.51
C ASN A 82 -6.65 4.85 3.03
N ALA A 83 -6.35 4.18 4.14
CA ALA A 83 -4.99 4.10 4.67
C ALA A 83 -4.03 3.39 3.72
N VAL A 84 -4.41 2.21 3.20
CA VAL A 84 -3.55 1.47 2.26
C VAL A 84 -3.38 2.23 0.94
N THR A 85 -4.42 2.92 0.46
CA THR A 85 -4.35 3.77 -0.74
C THR A 85 -3.40 4.95 -0.53
N GLY A 86 -3.39 5.55 0.66
CA GLY A 86 -2.45 6.61 1.00
C GLY A 86 -0.99 6.13 0.94
N TRP A 87 -0.71 4.94 1.47
CA TRP A 87 0.62 4.33 1.37
C TRP A 87 0.98 3.94 -0.07
N ALA A 88 0.04 3.38 -0.82
CA ALA A 88 0.26 2.99 -2.21
C ALA A 88 0.54 4.19 -3.12
N ARG A 89 -0.09 5.34 -2.88
CA ARG A 89 0.19 6.60 -3.60
C ARG A 89 1.59 7.13 -3.31
N TYR A 90 2.04 7.09 -2.06
CA TYR A 90 3.43 7.44 -1.73
C TYR A 90 4.42 6.49 -2.44
N ALA A 91 4.06 5.22 -2.51
CA ALA A 91 4.83 4.16 -3.15
C ALA A 91 4.76 4.16 -4.69
N GLU A 92 3.94 5.02 -5.29
CA GLU A 92 3.67 5.04 -6.74
C GLU A 92 3.21 3.67 -7.28
N LEU A 93 2.42 2.93 -6.48
CA LEU A 93 1.86 1.64 -6.89
C LEU A 93 0.49 1.79 -7.54
N PHE A 94 -0.45 2.42 -6.83
CA PHE A 94 -1.83 2.59 -7.30
C PHE A 94 -2.55 3.72 -6.57
N THR A 95 -3.62 4.19 -7.20
CA THR A 95 -4.56 5.20 -6.68
C THR A 95 -5.99 4.68 -6.68
N HIS A 96 -6.88 5.43 -6.04
CA HIS A 96 -8.31 5.20 -6.06
C HIS A 96 -8.99 6.37 -6.76
N ASP A 97 -9.66 6.11 -7.88
CA ASP A 97 -10.59 7.04 -8.52
C ASP A 97 -11.95 6.88 -7.85
N THR A 98 -12.28 7.81 -6.97
CA THR A 98 -13.53 7.82 -6.20
C THR A 98 -14.76 8.09 -7.06
N GLU A 99 -14.62 8.80 -8.18
CA GLU A 99 -15.75 9.09 -9.07
C GLU A 99 -16.11 7.85 -9.88
N ALA A 100 -15.11 7.13 -10.40
CA ALA A 100 -15.31 5.90 -11.14
C ALA A 100 -15.47 4.66 -10.25
N GLY A 101 -15.09 4.74 -8.97
CA GLY A 101 -15.15 3.62 -8.02
C GLY A 101 -14.17 2.49 -8.35
N VAL A 102 -12.96 2.84 -8.80
CA VAL A 102 -11.93 1.88 -9.24
C VAL A 102 -10.56 2.21 -8.68
N PHE A 103 -9.77 1.18 -8.40
CA PHE A 103 -8.33 1.34 -8.26
C PHE A 103 -7.68 1.39 -9.65
N CYS A 104 -6.64 2.20 -9.79
CA CYS A 104 -5.85 2.38 -11.00
C CYS A 104 -4.36 2.25 -10.66
N ARG A 105 -3.58 1.55 -11.48
CA ARG A 105 -2.11 1.54 -11.31
C ARG A 105 -1.54 2.93 -11.62
N GLU A 106 -0.51 3.33 -10.88
CA GLU A 106 0.27 4.53 -11.22
C GLU A 106 1.14 4.22 -12.45
N GLU A 107 1.04 5.07 -13.48
CA GLU A 107 1.93 4.97 -14.64
C GLU A 107 3.28 5.59 -14.26
N THR A 108 4.33 4.77 -14.20
CA THR A 108 5.70 5.26 -14.00
C THR A 108 6.18 5.86 -15.32
N GLU A 109 6.37 7.19 -15.37
CA GLU A 109 6.95 7.92 -16.51
C GLU A 109 8.39 7.48 -16.85
#